data_AF-A0A2V7ECL2-F1
#
_entry.id   AF-A0A2V7ECL2-F1
#
_cell.length_a   1.000
_cell.length_b   1.000
_cell.length_c   1.000
_cell.angle_alpha   90.00
_cell.angle_beta   90.00
_cell.angle_gamma   90.00
#
_symmetry.space_group_name_H-M   'P 1'
#
loop_
_entity.id
_entity.type
_entity.pdbx_description
1 polymer ?
#
loop_
_entity_poly.entity_id
_entity_poly.type
_entity_poly.pdbx_seq_one_letter_code
_entity_poly.pdbx_strand_id
1 'polypeptide(L)'
;MLALASKMTFICLWTPAAAPLPPVIGATIVAQENELLQQLIPSLLTVAPRVMLGANGTVWADSRGMNAESLAKDLLDVFHEKGVEKVRAAISLVPICAEVAARFGKGKNKGALITISPGSERDCLARYPIGVLEPSLALSTLLDGIGVESCGDLARLDLESVEVRFGAEGTRLWRLSRADDSRRIFASMPRSLPTASLDWVDYTLKDAERLVFIINSLVGNITTELQSRGQCAREMMMIFSLA
;
A
#
# COMPACT_ATOMS: atom_id res chain seq x y z
N MET A 1 24.84 19.91 13.28
CA MET A 1 24.53 18.46 13.23
C MET A 1 23.04 18.34 12.92
N LEU A 2 22.65 18.46 11.64
CA LEU A 2 21.25 18.36 11.24
C LEU A 2 20.78 16.93 11.55
N ALA A 3 19.70 16.80 12.31
CA ALA A 3 18.96 15.55 12.41
C ALA A 3 18.61 15.11 10.99
N LEU A 4 19.21 14.00 10.51
CA LEU A 4 18.67 13.29 9.37
C LEU A 4 17.23 12.95 9.76
N ALA A 5 16.25 13.65 9.20
CA ALA A 5 14.89 13.16 9.20
C ALA A 5 14.97 11.73 8.66
N SER A 6 14.71 10.74 9.51
CA SER A 6 14.81 9.33 9.13
C SER A 6 13.92 9.13 7.91
N LYS A 7 14.54 8.98 6.73
CA LYS A 7 13.81 8.74 5.49
C LYS A 7 12.92 7.52 5.72
N MET A 8 11.66 7.61 5.29
CA MET A 8 10.75 6.45 5.33
C MET A 8 11.44 5.27 4.68
N THR A 9 11.56 4.19 5.44
CA THR A 9 12.11 2.94 4.94
C THR A 9 10.98 1.94 4.97
N PHE A 10 10.69 1.35 3.81
CA PHE A 10 9.62 0.40 3.62
C PHE A 10 10.17 -1.00 3.83
N ILE A 11 9.47 -1.78 4.66
CA ILE A 11 9.67 -3.22 4.75
C ILE A 11 8.50 -3.85 4.02
N CYS A 12 8.77 -4.63 2.98
CA CYS A 12 7.78 -5.44 2.28
C CYS A 12 8.00 -6.91 2.65
N LEU A 13 7.01 -7.55 3.26
CA LEU A 13 6.97 -8.99 3.45
C LEU A 13 6.10 -9.62 2.36
N TRP A 14 6.45 -10.81 1.93
CA TRP A 14 5.73 -11.58 0.93
C TRP A 14 5.75 -13.06 1.25
N THR A 15 4.61 -13.71 1.10
CA THR A 15 4.47 -15.17 1.19
C THR A 15 3.70 -15.70 -0.02
N PRO A 16 4.19 -16.78 -0.68
CA PRO A 16 3.44 -17.42 -1.75
C PRO A 16 2.15 -18.09 -1.24
N ALA A 17 2.04 -18.40 0.06
CA ALA A 17 0.82 -18.98 0.64
C ALA A 17 -0.37 -18.01 0.57
N ALA A 18 -0.09 -16.72 0.46
CA ALA A 18 -1.06 -15.65 0.31
C ALA A 18 -1.11 -15.09 -1.13
N ALA A 19 -0.38 -15.67 -2.09
CA ALA A 19 -0.43 -15.19 -3.46
C ALA A 19 -1.78 -15.55 -4.11
N PRO A 20 -2.38 -14.67 -4.93
CA PRO A 20 -3.58 -14.97 -5.69
C PRO A 20 -3.37 -16.25 -6.50
N LEU A 21 -4.36 -17.15 -6.46
CA LEU A 21 -4.37 -18.29 -7.36
C LEU A 21 -4.47 -17.80 -8.81
N PRO A 22 -3.86 -18.49 -9.79
CA PRO A 22 -4.03 -18.16 -11.20
C PRO A 22 -5.52 -18.07 -11.53
N PRO A 23 -5.95 -17.09 -12.35
CA PRO A 23 -7.35 -16.94 -12.70
C PRO A 23 -7.85 -18.22 -13.38
N VAL A 24 -8.90 -18.82 -12.82
CA VAL A 24 -9.63 -19.90 -13.48
C VAL A 24 -10.46 -19.27 -14.61
N ILE A 25 -10.38 -19.84 -15.81
CA ILE A 25 -11.11 -19.34 -16.99
C ILE A 25 -12.61 -19.24 -16.64
N GLY A 26 -13.17 -18.03 -16.73
CA GLY A 26 -14.59 -17.75 -16.47
C GLY A 26 -14.93 -17.22 -15.06
N ALA A 27 -13.96 -17.03 -14.17
CA ALA A 27 -14.21 -16.45 -12.84
C ALA A 27 -14.02 -14.92 -12.84
N THR A 28 -14.97 -14.19 -12.25
CA THR A 28 -14.83 -12.77 -11.95
C THR A 28 -13.74 -12.57 -10.90
N ILE A 29 -12.73 -11.74 -11.18
CA ILE A 29 -11.68 -11.37 -10.21
C ILE A 29 -12.31 -10.45 -9.16
N VAL A 30 -12.92 -11.03 -8.14
CA VAL A 30 -13.16 -10.31 -6.88
C VAL A 30 -11.81 -10.25 -6.16
N ALA A 31 -11.42 -9.08 -5.66
CA ALA A 31 -10.24 -8.97 -4.82
C ALA A 31 -10.42 -9.91 -3.61
N GLN A 32 -9.79 -11.09 -3.66
CA GLN A 32 -9.88 -12.07 -2.60
C GLN A 32 -9.27 -11.43 -1.35
N GLU A 33 -10.10 -11.17 -0.34
CA GLU A 33 -9.60 -10.80 0.98
C GLU A 33 -8.69 -11.93 1.47
N ASN A 34 -7.46 -11.56 1.82
CA ASN A 34 -6.45 -12.53 2.21
C ASN A 34 -6.62 -12.86 3.69
N GLU A 35 -7.55 -13.76 4.02
CA GLU A 35 -7.89 -14.13 5.40
C GLU A 35 -6.65 -14.50 6.22
N LEU A 36 -5.69 -15.21 5.61
CA LEU A 36 -4.41 -15.55 6.24
C LEU A 36 -3.67 -14.29 6.69
N LEU A 37 -3.44 -13.33 5.79
CA LEU A 37 -2.71 -12.12 6.15
C LEU A 37 -3.52 -11.20 7.09
N GLN A 38 -4.84 -11.14 6.94
CA GLN A 38 -5.72 -10.39 7.85
C GLN A 38 -5.61 -10.91 9.30
N GLN A 39 -5.56 -12.22 9.49
CA GLN A 39 -5.39 -12.83 10.82
C GLN A 39 -4.01 -12.54 11.45
N LEU A 40 -2.98 -12.27 10.63
CA LEU A 40 -1.65 -11.89 11.12
C LEU A 40 -1.56 -10.44 11.59
N ILE A 41 -2.40 -9.53 11.06
CA ILE A 41 -2.32 -8.08 11.33
C ILE A 41 -2.24 -7.74 12.82
N PRO A 42 -3.10 -8.27 13.72
CA PRO A 42 -3.01 -7.95 15.15
C PRO A 42 -1.66 -8.30 15.76
N SER A 43 -1.06 -9.44 15.36
CA SER A 43 0.25 -9.85 15.86
C SER A 43 1.36 -8.98 15.30
N LEU A 44 1.30 -8.62 14.01
CA LEU A 44 2.28 -7.73 13.38
C LEU A 44 2.25 -6.32 13.97
N LEU A 45 1.08 -5.81 14.37
CA LEU A 45 0.92 -4.52 15.04
C LEU A 45 1.51 -4.47 16.45
N THR A 46 1.81 -5.61 17.08
CA THR A 46 2.55 -5.63 18.36
C THR A 46 4.03 -5.29 18.17
N VAL A 47 4.56 -5.46 16.96
CA VAL A 47 5.98 -5.27 16.63
C VAL A 47 6.20 -4.01 15.79
N ALA A 48 5.35 -3.76 14.79
CA ALA A 48 5.43 -2.60 13.91
C ALA A 48 4.28 -1.62 14.17
N PRO A 49 4.56 -0.32 14.32
CA PRO A 49 3.53 0.68 14.63
C PRO A 49 2.54 0.90 13.48
N ARG A 50 2.92 0.56 12.25
CA ARG A 50 2.06 0.67 11.06
C ARG A 50 2.28 -0.53 10.16
N VAL A 51 1.18 -1.22 9.87
CA VAL A 51 1.14 -2.36 8.97
C VAL A 51 0.01 -2.17 7.97
N MET A 52 0.22 -2.51 6.70
CA MET A 52 -0.81 -2.50 5.66
C MET A 52 -0.75 -3.74 4.80
N LEU A 53 -1.91 -4.30 4.47
CA LEU A 53 -2.02 -5.35 3.46
C LEU A 53 -1.82 -4.74 2.08
N GLY A 54 -1.00 -5.40 1.26
CA GLY A 54 -0.82 -5.07 -0.15
C GLY A 54 -1.40 -6.14 -1.06
N ALA A 55 -1.25 -5.92 -2.37
CA ALA A 55 -1.63 -6.91 -3.38
C ALA A 55 -0.68 -8.12 -3.37
N ASN A 56 -1.07 -9.19 -4.06
CA ASN A 56 -0.18 -10.31 -4.39
C ASN A 56 0.46 -11.02 -3.18
N GLY A 57 -0.24 -11.06 -2.03
CA GLY A 57 0.26 -11.71 -0.81
C GLY A 57 1.34 -10.90 -0.08
N THR A 58 1.35 -9.57 -0.24
CA THR A 58 2.30 -8.68 0.41
C THR A 58 1.75 -8.04 1.68
N VAL A 59 2.64 -7.78 2.64
CA VAL A 59 2.38 -6.98 3.83
C VAL A 59 3.46 -5.91 3.94
N TRP A 60 3.06 -4.69 4.22
CA TRP A 60 3.93 -3.53 4.34
C TRP A 60 4.06 -3.13 5.81
N ALA A 61 5.29 -2.89 6.25
CA ALA A 61 5.58 -2.28 7.55
C ALA A 61 6.45 -1.02 7.40
N ASP A 62 6.19 -0.04 8.27
CA ASP A 62 6.92 1.22 8.33
C ASP A 62 7.96 1.16 9.45
N SER A 63 9.24 1.34 9.10
CA SER A 63 10.32 1.31 10.09
C SER A 63 10.78 2.69 10.55
N ARG A 64 10.00 3.76 10.29
CA ARG A 64 10.34 5.12 10.76
C ARG A 64 10.59 5.14 12.26
N GLY A 65 11.76 5.66 12.66
CA GLY A 65 12.18 5.74 14.06
C GLY A 65 12.66 4.42 14.65
N MET A 66 12.80 3.36 13.84
CA MET A 66 13.25 2.03 14.26
C MET A 66 14.41 1.54 13.38
N ASN A 67 15.12 0.52 13.83
CA ASN A 67 16.11 -0.18 12.99
C ASN A 67 15.37 -1.12 12.02
N ALA A 68 15.43 -0.83 10.72
CA ALA A 68 14.67 -1.55 9.70
C ALA A 68 15.00 -3.04 9.63
N GLU A 69 16.28 -3.41 9.80
CA GLU A 69 16.69 -4.82 9.73
C GLU A 69 16.23 -5.64 10.94
N SER A 70 16.29 -5.03 12.13
CA SER A 70 15.80 -5.68 13.35
C SER A 70 14.28 -5.85 13.28
N LEU A 71 13.56 -4.79 12.91
CA LEU A 71 12.11 -4.84 12.72
C LEU A 71 11.70 -5.88 11.66
N ALA A 72 12.43 -5.97 10.55
CA ALA A 72 12.13 -6.97 9.52
C ALA A 72 12.33 -8.41 10.01
N LYS A 73 13.33 -8.67 10.86
CA LYS A 73 13.53 -9.99 11.49
C LYS A 73 12.40 -10.32 12.45
N ASP A 74 12.04 -9.37 13.33
CA ASP A 74 10.94 -9.57 14.27
C ASP A 74 9.61 -9.84 13.55
N LEU A 75 9.36 -9.15 12.44
CA LEU A 75 8.18 -9.40 11.60
C LEU A 75 8.22 -10.78 10.92
N LEU A 76 9.39 -11.24 10.47
CA LEU A 76 9.55 -12.59 9.92
C LEU A 76 9.29 -13.65 11.00
N ASP A 77 9.74 -13.42 12.23
CA ASP A 77 9.50 -14.32 13.35
C ASP A 77 8.01 -14.44 13.67
N VAL A 78 7.25 -13.34 13.65
CA VAL A 78 5.78 -13.36 13.77
C VAL A 78 5.12 -14.25 12.70
N PHE A 79 5.60 -14.19 11.45
CA PHE A 79 5.09 -15.08 10.40
C PHE A 79 5.38 -16.56 10.70
N HIS A 80 6.60 -16.87 11.14
CA HIS A 80 7.00 -18.25 11.48
C HIS A 80 6.24 -18.79 12.70
N GLU A 81 6.06 -18.00 13.75
CA GLU A 81 5.29 -18.37 14.95
C GLU A 81 3.82 -18.70 14.64
N LYS A 82 3.28 -18.07 13.59
CA LYS A 82 1.92 -18.31 13.09
C LYS A 82 1.86 -19.41 12.01
N GLY A 83 2.96 -20.13 11.79
CA GLY A 83 3.02 -21.29 10.90
C GLY A 83 3.26 -20.97 9.42
N VAL A 84 3.63 -19.74 9.07
CA VAL A 84 3.94 -19.37 7.67
C VAL A 84 5.43 -19.56 7.40
N GLU A 85 5.80 -20.76 6.94
CA GLU A 85 7.21 -21.13 6.71
C GLU A 85 7.87 -20.38 5.54
N LYS A 86 7.13 -20.16 4.46
CA LYS A 86 7.65 -19.52 3.25
C LYS A 86 7.35 -18.04 3.27
N VAL A 87 8.14 -17.27 4.02
CA VAL A 87 8.05 -15.81 4.02
C VAL A 87 9.39 -15.21 3.60
N ARG A 88 9.33 -14.13 2.83
CA ARG A 88 10.48 -13.30 2.49
C ARG A 88 10.16 -11.85 2.83
N ALA A 89 11.19 -11.07 3.13
CA ALA A 89 11.12 -9.66 3.41
C ALA A 89 12.18 -8.92 2.60
N ALA A 90 11.89 -7.68 2.22
CA ALA A 90 12.88 -6.79 1.68
C ALA A 90 12.71 -5.36 2.20
N ILE A 91 13.83 -4.65 2.27
CA ILE A 91 13.93 -3.30 2.82
C ILE A 91 14.41 -2.36 1.71
N SER A 92 13.71 -1.24 1.53
CA SER A 92 14.05 -0.22 0.53
C SER A 92 13.48 1.15 0.92
N LEU A 93 14.07 2.23 0.40
CA LEU A 93 13.45 3.57 0.45
C LEU A 93 12.34 3.75 -0.60
N VAL A 94 12.31 2.88 -1.62
CA VAL A 94 11.34 2.93 -2.72
C VAL A 94 10.46 1.67 -2.68
N PRO A 95 9.12 1.79 -2.63
CA PRO A 95 8.21 0.66 -2.48
C PRO A 95 8.39 -0.41 -3.56
N ILE A 96 8.36 -0.07 -4.85
CA ILE A 96 8.49 -1.07 -5.92
C ILE A 96 9.76 -1.93 -5.80
N CYS A 97 10.86 -1.35 -5.30
CA CYS A 97 12.10 -2.09 -5.11
C CYS A 97 12.03 -3.08 -3.94
N ALA A 98 11.40 -2.71 -2.82
CA ALA A 98 11.12 -3.63 -1.73
C ALA A 98 10.16 -4.75 -2.20
N GLU A 99 9.10 -4.40 -2.92
CA GLU A 99 8.11 -5.37 -3.41
C GLU A 99 8.75 -6.40 -4.36
N VAL A 100 9.46 -5.94 -5.39
CA VAL A 100 10.12 -6.81 -6.36
C VAL A 100 11.20 -7.66 -5.69
N ALA A 101 11.99 -7.10 -4.77
CA ALA A 101 12.99 -7.88 -4.06
C ALA A 101 12.37 -8.93 -3.14
N ALA A 102 11.30 -8.63 -2.40
CA ALA A 102 10.61 -9.61 -1.56
C ALA A 102 9.99 -10.75 -2.38
N ARG A 103 9.43 -10.43 -3.55
CA ARG A 103 8.71 -11.38 -4.43
C ARG A 103 9.60 -12.18 -5.38
N PHE A 104 10.67 -11.57 -5.89
CA PHE A 104 11.47 -12.17 -6.96
C PHE A 104 12.96 -12.23 -6.61
N GLY A 105 13.38 -11.57 -5.54
CA GLY A 105 14.77 -11.57 -5.09
C GLY A 105 15.26 -12.98 -4.77
N LYS A 106 16.40 -13.31 -5.37
CA LYS A 106 17.20 -14.48 -5.00
C LYS A 106 18.27 -13.97 -4.04
N GLY A 107 18.06 -14.15 -2.73
CA GLY A 107 19.06 -13.75 -1.73
C GLY A 107 20.43 -14.38 -2.05
N LYS A 108 21.51 -13.58 -1.95
CA LYS A 108 22.88 -14.10 -2.09
C LYS A 108 23.22 -15.10 -0.98
N ASN A 109 22.62 -14.92 0.18
CA ASN A 109 22.45 -15.94 1.21
C ASN A 109 21.03 -16.46 1.09
N LYS A 110 20.80 -17.74 1.39
CA LYS A 110 19.47 -18.39 1.48
C LYS A 110 18.60 -17.80 2.62
N GLY A 111 18.65 -16.48 2.85
CA GLY A 111 17.94 -15.78 3.89
C GLY A 111 16.63 -15.21 3.38
N ALA A 112 15.65 -15.18 4.27
CA ALA A 112 14.35 -14.57 4.02
C ALA A 112 14.42 -13.04 3.82
N LEU A 113 15.52 -12.36 4.18
CA LEU A 113 15.62 -10.90 4.19
C LEU A 113 16.61 -10.33 3.15
N ILE A 114 16.18 -9.33 2.37
CA ILE A 114 17.00 -8.59 1.39
C ILE A 114 16.99 -7.09 1.72
N THR A 115 18.16 -6.50 1.97
CA THR A 115 18.28 -5.05 2.18
C THR A 115 18.82 -4.36 0.92
N ILE A 116 18.09 -3.37 0.40
CA ILE A 116 18.53 -2.51 -0.70
C ILE A 116 19.10 -1.23 -0.10
N SER A 117 20.37 -0.95 -0.41
CA SER A 117 21.04 0.25 0.08
C SER A 117 20.46 1.52 -0.56
N PRO A 118 20.28 2.60 0.21
CA PRO A 118 19.89 3.90 -0.32
C PRO A 118 20.76 4.34 -1.51
N GLY A 119 20.12 4.73 -2.60
CA GLY A 119 20.78 5.13 -3.85
C GLY A 119 21.08 3.98 -4.82
N SER A 120 20.88 2.72 -4.41
CA SER A 120 21.09 1.53 -5.26
C SER A 120 19.78 0.94 -5.81
N GLU A 121 18.63 1.56 -5.53
CA GLU A 121 17.30 1.05 -5.86
C GLU A 121 17.13 0.82 -7.36
N ARG A 122 17.51 1.80 -8.18
CA ARG A 122 17.43 1.69 -9.64
C ARG A 122 18.32 0.57 -10.19
N ASP A 123 19.55 0.47 -9.72
CA ASP A 123 20.50 -0.55 -10.16
C ASP A 123 20.12 -1.96 -9.69
N CYS A 124 19.44 -2.06 -8.55
CA CYS A 124 18.84 -3.29 -8.07
C CYS A 124 17.70 -3.72 -9.00
N LEU A 125 16.78 -2.80 -9.29
CA LEU A 125 15.59 -3.09 -10.09
C LEU A 125 15.93 -3.40 -11.55
N ALA A 126 16.95 -2.74 -12.11
CA ALA A 126 17.38 -2.91 -13.49
C ALA A 126 17.73 -4.35 -13.89
N ARG A 127 18.06 -5.21 -12.91
CA ARG A 127 18.47 -6.61 -13.11
C ARG A 127 17.30 -7.58 -13.25
N TYR A 128 16.09 -7.14 -12.92
CA TYR A 128 14.91 -7.98 -13.00
C TYR A 128 14.31 -7.96 -14.40
N PRO A 129 13.74 -9.10 -14.87
CA PRO A 129 13.00 -9.14 -16.12
C PRO A 129 11.77 -8.23 -16.03
N ILE A 130 11.36 -7.62 -17.13
CA ILE A 130 10.27 -6.63 -17.14
C ILE A 130 8.94 -7.20 -16.63
N GLY A 131 8.74 -8.51 -16.77
CA GLY A 131 7.58 -9.23 -16.26
C GLY A 131 7.34 -9.09 -14.76
N VAL A 132 8.35 -8.73 -13.94
CA VAL A 132 8.15 -8.50 -12.49
C VAL A 132 7.28 -7.27 -12.20
N LEU A 133 7.17 -6.35 -13.16
CA LEU A 133 6.31 -5.17 -13.05
C LEU A 133 4.88 -5.42 -13.56
N GLU A 134 4.59 -6.67 -13.95
CA GLU A 134 3.27 -7.14 -14.39
C GLU A 134 2.67 -6.28 -15.51
N PRO A 135 3.37 -6.13 -16.66
CA PRO A 135 2.78 -5.49 -17.84
C PRO A 135 1.55 -6.27 -18.32
N SER A 136 0.58 -5.57 -18.89
CA SER A 136 -0.51 -6.19 -19.64
C SER A 136 0.04 -7.04 -20.79
N LEU A 137 -0.73 -8.05 -21.22
CA LEU A 137 -0.30 -8.93 -22.32
C LEU A 137 0.01 -8.14 -23.61
N ALA A 138 -0.79 -7.10 -23.89
CA ALA A 138 -0.58 -6.21 -25.03
C ALA A 138 0.75 -5.47 -24.92
N LEU A 139 1.03 -4.86 -23.77
CA LEU A 139 2.29 -4.16 -23.54
C LEU A 139 3.49 -5.11 -23.54
N SER A 140 3.36 -6.29 -22.94
CA SER A 140 4.39 -7.33 -22.94
C SER A 140 4.79 -7.72 -24.36
N THR A 141 3.82 -7.89 -25.27
CA THR A 141 4.08 -8.23 -26.68
C THR A 141 4.81 -7.11 -27.42
N LEU A 142 4.45 -5.85 -27.14
CA LEU A 142 5.10 -4.69 -27.74
C LEU A 142 6.55 -4.52 -27.27
N LEU A 143 6.80 -4.73 -25.97
CA LEU A 143 8.14 -4.65 -25.38
C LEU A 143 9.05 -5.76 -25.90
N ASP A 144 8.53 -6.98 -26.00
CA ASP A 144 9.24 -8.12 -26.61
C ASP A 144 9.59 -7.85 -28.08
N GLY A 145 8.64 -7.29 -28.85
CA GLY A 145 8.85 -6.93 -30.25
C GLY A 145 9.95 -5.89 -30.51
N ILE A 146 10.38 -5.15 -29.49
CA ILE A 146 11.51 -4.20 -29.56
C ILE A 146 12.73 -4.63 -28.74
N GLY A 147 12.74 -5.84 -28.19
CA GLY A 147 13.86 -6.41 -27.41
C GLY A 147 14.01 -5.83 -26.01
N VAL A 148 12.94 -5.32 -25.39
CA VAL A 148 12.95 -4.86 -23.99
C VAL A 148 12.61 -6.02 -23.06
N GLU A 149 13.64 -6.64 -22.50
CA GLU A 149 13.50 -7.85 -21.66
C GLU A 149 13.60 -7.55 -20.16
N SER A 150 14.30 -6.47 -19.78
CA SER A 150 14.52 -6.10 -18.37
C SER A 150 13.95 -4.73 -18.01
N CYS A 151 13.74 -4.50 -16.71
CA CYS A 151 13.45 -3.17 -16.18
C CYS A 151 14.55 -2.16 -16.57
N GLY A 152 15.81 -2.61 -16.64
CA GLY A 152 16.93 -1.78 -17.06
C GLY A 152 16.79 -1.30 -18.51
N ASP A 153 16.30 -2.16 -19.40
CA ASP A 153 16.12 -1.83 -20.81
C ASP A 153 15.01 -0.79 -20.98
N LEU A 154 13.86 -0.99 -20.33
CA LEU A 154 12.78 0.00 -20.34
C LEU A 154 13.25 1.35 -19.75
N ALA A 155 13.97 1.32 -18.63
CA ALA A 155 14.45 2.52 -17.94
C ALA A 155 15.46 3.37 -18.74
N ARG A 156 16.08 2.81 -19.79
CA ARG A 156 17.01 3.50 -20.70
C ARG A 156 16.31 4.20 -21.86
N LEU A 157 15.06 3.81 -22.17
CA LEU A 157 14.30 4.47 -23.22
C LEU A 157 14.00 5.93 -22.87
N ASP A 158 13.89 6.75 -23.90
CA ASP A 158 13.39 8.11 -23.79
C ASP A 158 11.89 8.13 -23.42
N LEU A 159 11.50 9.09 -22.59
CA LEU A 159 10.13 9.18 -22.06
C LEU A 159 9.11 9.49 -23.16
N GLU A 160 9.42 10.40 -24.09
CA GLU A 160 8.51 10.77 -25.18
C GLU A 160 8.23 9.55 -26.08
N SER A 161 9.28 8.78 -26.38
CA SER A 161 9.16 7.52 -27.13
C SER A 161 8.28 6.48 -26.43
N VAL A 162 8.37 6.38 -25.10
CA VAL A 162 7.55 5.47 -24.29
C VAL A 162 6.09 5.94 -24.26
N GLU A 163 5.86 7.24 -24.05
CA GLU A 163 4.51 7.82 -24.03
C GLU A 163 3.78 7.60 -25.36
N VAL A 164 4.45 7.86 -26.49
CA VAL A 164 3.86 7.71 -27.83
C VAL A 164 3.56 6.24 -28.16
N ARG A 165 4.45 5.31 -27.81
CA ARG A 165 4.34 3.90 -28.24
C ARG A 165 3.55 3.02 -27.27
N PHE A 166 3.66 3.28 -25.98
CA PHE A 166 3.16 2.39 -24.91
C PHE A 166 2.11 3.05 -24.03
N GLY A 167 1.83 4.34 -24.24
CA GLY A 167 0.80 5.08 -23.52
C GLY A 167 1.03 5.13 -22.01
N ALA A 168 -0.07 5.37 -21.28
CA ALA A 168 -0.03 5.59 -19.83
C ALA A 168 0.52 4.39 -19.04
N GLU A 169 0.25 3.16 -19.48
CA GLU A 169 0.79 1.96 -18.84
C GLU A 169 2.32 1.88 -19.01
N GLY A 170 2.82 2.09 -20.23
CA GLY A 170 4.25 2.14 -20.49
C GLY A 170 4.97 3.21 -19.69
N THR A 171 4.39 4.42 -19.62
CA THR A 171 4.93 5.51 -18.80
C THR A 171 4.97 5.15 -17.32
N ARG A 172 3.92 4.51 -16.81
CA ARG A 172 3.90 4.01 -15.42
C ARG A 172 5.03 3.00 -15.18
N LEU A 173 5.17 1.99 -16.04
CA LEU A 173 6.22 0.97 -15.89
C LEU A 173 7.63 1.54 -16.09
N TRP A 174 7.78 2.53 -16.96
CA TRP A 174 9.04 3.24 -17.15
C TRP A 174 9.46 4.00 -15.89
N ARG A 175 8.53 4.70 -15.21
CA ARG A 175 8.81 5.34 -13.91
C ARG A 175 9.19 4.31 -12.86
N LEU A 176 8.40 3.24 -12.73
CA LEU A 176 8.69 2.16 -11.79
C LEU A 176 10.06 1.54 -12.04
N SER A 177 10.42 1.27 -13.30
CA SER A 177 11.73 0.72 -13.71
C SER A 177 12.92 1.61 -13.32
N ARG A 178 12.67 2.91 -13.11
CA ARG A 178 13.67 3.89 -12.65
C ARG A 178 13.66 4.08 -11.13
N ALA A 179 12.96 3.21 -10.39
CA ALA A 179 12.69 3.34 -8.97
C ALA A 179 11.97 4.64 -8.60
N ASP A 180 11.19 5.19 -9.54
CA ASP A 180 10.28 6.31 -9.29
C ASP A 180 8.88 5.74 -9.00
N ASP A 181 8.61 5.51 -7.71
CA ASP A 181 7.35 4.98 -7.22
C ASP A 181 6.75 5.94 -6.18
N SER A 182 5.70 6.65 -6.61
CA SER A 182 4.98 7.63 -5.80
C SER A 182 3.81 7.03 -5.02
N ARG A 183 3.64 5.69 -5.04
CA ARG A 183 2.59 5.02 -4.26
C ARG A 183 2.73 5.38 -2.78
N ARG A 184 1.65 5.92 -2.22
CA ARG A 184 1.54 6.16 -0.78
C ARG A 184 1.10 4.85 -0.12
N ILE A 185 2.05 3.99 0.20
CA ILE A 185 1.77 2.73 0.90
C ILE A 185 1.02 3.04 2.17
N PHE A 186 1.59 3.87 3.06
CA PHE A 186 0.92 4.23 4.30
C PHE A 186 0.20 5.58 4.17
N ALA A 187 -1.09 5.55 3.81
CA ALA A 187 -1.92 6.74 3.83
C ALA A 187 -1.91 7.38 5.23
N SER A 188 -1.85 8.71 5.32
CA SER A 188 -2.13 9.38 6.59
C SER A 188 -3.54 8.98 7.03
N MET A 189 -3.70 8.56 8.29
CA MET A 189 -5.05 8.36 8.80
C MET A 189 -5.79 9.69 8.64
N PRO A 190 -6.98 9.70 8.00
CA PRO A 190 -7.80 10.89 7.97
C PRO A 190 -7.95 11.35 9.41
N ARG A 191 -7.76 12.65 9.65
CA ARG A 191 -8.07 13.20 10.98
C ARG A 191 -9.51 12.84 11.29
N SER A 192 -9.74 12.12 12.39
CA SER A 192 -11.09 11.88 12.90
C SER A 192 -11.70 13.24 13.25
N LEU A 193 -12.60 13.70 12.39
CA LEU A 193 -13.42 14.88 12.64
C LEU A 193 -14.60 14.45 13.52
N PRO A 194 -15.03 15.28 14.48
CA PRO A 194 -16.27 15.05 15.20
C PRO A 194 -17.44 14.87 14.24
N THR A 195 -18.19 13.78 14.40
CA THR A 195 -19.35 13.44 13.58
C THR A 195 -20.47 12.96 14.49
N ALA A 196 -21.70 13.38 14.21
CA ALA A 196 -22.89 12.88 14.86
C ALA A 196 -23.92 12.53 13.77
N SER A 197 -24.51 11.35 13.87
CA SER A 197 -25.55 10.87 12.95
C SER A 197 -26.73 10.32 13.75
N LEU A 198 -27.90 10.30 13.09
CA LEU A 198 -29.11 9.67 13.61
C LEU A 198 -29.72 8.84 12.48
N ASP A 199 -29.84 7.54 12.70
CA ASP A 199 -30.51 6.63 11.78
C ASP A 199 -31.99 6.51 12.17
N TRP A 200 -32.87 6.69 11.17
CA TRP A 200 -34.31 6.66 11.36
C TRP A 200 -34.80 5.22 11.20
N VAL A 201 -35.03 4.53 12.32
CA VAL A 201 -35.43 3.12 12.27
C VAL A 201 -36.96 2.96 12.13
N ASP A 202 -37.76 3.85 12.72
CA ASP A 202 -39.21 3.59 12.88
C ASP A 202 -40.15 4.76 12.51
N TYR A 203 -39.66 5.88 11.97
CA TYR A 203 -40.52 7.02 11.65
C TYR A 203 -40.03 7.83 10.46
N THR A 204 -40.96 8.12 9.53
CA THR A 204 -40.73 9.07 8.44
C THR A 204 -40.87 10.49 9.00
N LEU A 205 -39.81 11.28 8.84
CA LEU A 205 -39.83 12.67 9.24
C LEU A 205 -40.66 13.49 8.25
N LYS A 206 -41.86 13.91 8.66
CA LYS A 206 -42.77 14.72 7.85
C LYS A 206 -42.87 16.19 8.31
N ASP A 207 -42.17 16.52 9.39
CA ASP A 207 -42.26 17.79 10.09
C ASP A 207 -40.90 18.48 10.11
N ALA A 208 -40.84 19.68 9.54
CA ALA A 208 -39.63 20.47 9.45
C ALA A 208 -39.13 20.95 10.83
N GLU A 209 -40.03 21.21 11.80
CA GLU A 209 -39.61 21.65 13.13
C GLU A 209 -38.85 20.55 13.87
N ARG A 210 -39.32 19.30 13.76
CA ARG A 210 -38.62 18.14 14.29
C ARG A 210 -37.26 17.93 13.64
N LEU A 211 -37.14 18.22 12.35
CA LEU A 211 -35.86 18.16 11.66
C LEU A 211 -34.86 19.16 12.24
N VAL A 212 -35.29 20.41 12.41
CA VAL A 212 -34.45 21.47 13.00
C VAL A 212 -34.02 21.09 14.42
N PHE A 213 -34.91 20.51 15.22
CA PHE A 213 -34.59 20.05 16.57
C PHE A 213 -33.46 19.00 16.58
N ILE A 214 -33.56 18.00 15.70
CA ILE A 214 -32.56 16.94 15.61
C ILE A 214 -31.23 17.47 15.09
N ILE A 215 -31.25 18.34 14.08
CA ILE A 215 -30.06 19.02 13.58
C ILE A 215 -29.37 19.78 14.71
N ASN A 216 -30.11 20.56 15.51
CA ASN A 216 -29.55 21.31 16.63
C ASN A 216 -28.90 20.38 17.68
N SER A 217 -29.52 19.23 17.95
CA SER A 217 -28.95 18.23 18.86
C SER A 217 -27.65 17.63 18.33
N LEU A 218 -27.61 17.21 17.06
CA LEU A 218 -26.40 16.65 16.42
C LEU A 218 -25.28 17.68 16.34
N VAL A 219 -25.60 18.93 15.99
CA VAL A 219 -24.63 20.04 15.98
C VAL A 219 -24.12 20.32 17.39
N GLY A 220 -24.99 20.30 18.41
CA GLY A 220 -24.60 20.44 19.82
C GLY A 220 -23.59 19.40 20.29
N ASN A 221 -23.74 18.14 19.85
CA ASN A 221 -22.78 17.08 20.15
C ASN A 221 -21.41 17.37 19.51
N ILE A 222 -21.41 17.75 18.23
CA ILE A 222 -20.18 18.10 17.49
C ILE A 222 -19.47 19.29 18.12
N THR A 223 -20.20 20.34 18.51
CA THR A 223 -19.60 21.54 19.12
C THR A 223 -19.02 21.26 20.49
N THR A 224 -19.70 20.46 21.31
CA THR A 224 -19.21 20.02 22.62
C THR A 224 -17.89 19.25 22.48
N GLU A 225 -17.81 18.37 21.49
CA GLU A 225 -16.59 17.60 21.21
C GLU A 225 -15.46 18.47 20.65
N LEU A 226 -15.76 19.43 19.76
CA LEU A 226 -14.75 20.39 19.28
C LEU A 226 -14.20 21.24 20.43
N GLN A 227 -15.08 21.69 21.33
CA GLN A 227 -14.69 22.50 22.48
C GLN A 227 -13.80 21.71 23.46
N SER A 228 -14.13 20.45 23.75
CA SER A 228 -13.31 19.60 24.62
C SER A 228 -11.92 19.33 24.04
N ARG A 229 -11.80 19.34 22.70
CA ARG A 229 -10.53 19.21 21.97
C ARG A 229 -9.78 20.54 21.79
N GLY A 230 -10.34 21.68 22.22
CA GLY A 230 -9.77 23.01 21.97
C GLY A 230 -9.70 23.38 20.49
N GLN A 231 -10.64 22.87 19.69
CA GLN A 231 -10.67 23.00 18.23
C GLN A 231 -11.87 23.84 17.77
N CYS A 232 -11.77 24.41 16.58
CA CYS A 232 -12.88 25.06 15.88
C CYS A 232 -13.10 24.41 14.50
N ALA A 233 -14.30 24.55 13.96
CA ALA A 233 -14.64 24.12 12.60
C ALA A 233 -14.62 25.33 11.65
N ARG A 234 -13.99 25.17 10.48
CA ARG A 234 -14.08 26.14 9.37
C ARG A 234 -15.27 25.84 8.46
N GLU A 235 -15.53 24.56 8.25
CA GLU A 235 -16.57 24.03 7.37
C GLU A 235 -17.26 22.87 8.10
N MET A 236 -18.56 22.74 7.88
CA MET A 236 -19.37 21.61 8.37
C MET A 236 -20.16 21.06 7.20
N MET A 237 -20.17 19.73 7.07
CA MET A 237 -20.95 19.04 6.05
C MET A 237 -22.14 18.36 6.72
N MET A 238 -23.33 18.58 6.18
CA MET A 238 -24.55 17.88 6.57
C MET A 238 -24.99 17.02 5.39
N ILE A 239 -25.24 15.74 5.65
CA ILE A 239 -25.62 14.77 4.63
C ILE A 239 -26.99 14.23 5.00
N PHE A 240 -27.93 14.33 4.06
CA PHE A 240 -29.21 13.64 4.14
C PHE A 240 -29.12 12.39 3.27
N SER A 241 -28.96 11.23 3.90
CA SER A 241 -29.07 9.97 3.19
C SER A 241 -30.54 9.67 2.95
N LEU A 242 -31.02 9.97 1.74
CA LEU A 242 -32.31 9.47 1.28
C LEU A 242 -32.16 7.97 1.03
N ALA A 243 -32.95 7.15 1.74
CA ALA A 243 -33.13 5.75 1.41
C ALA A 243 -34.01 5.60 0.17
#